data_AF-A0A835YKJ4-F1
#
_entry.id   AF-A0A835YKJ4-F1
#
_cell.length_a   1.000
_cell.length_b   1.000
_cell.length_c   1.000
_cell.angle_alpha   90.00
_cell.angle_beta   90.00
_cell.angle_gamma   90.00
#
_symmetry.space_group_name_H-M   'P 1'
#
loop_
_entity.id
_entity.type
_entity.pdbx_description
1 polymer ?
#
loop_
_entity_poly.entity_id
_entity_poly.type
_entity_poly.pdbx_seq_one_letter_code
_entity_poly.pdbx_strand_id
1 'polypeptide(L)'
;MTSDLRLRWQRTKLSTARVDANGILNLEPTYCFNTLCPDIYVRDVYGTLYDSIRNVTAPAPDGSRRARKVLVTGSEGCGKSVVLFYFLWRLRTEGKTVVVEEGYRQFFRFAADGSVVRGSRDDFFSAGYFCEKDAWCLSDPEAEKEPYAQFHGVTVAFRPLEEEYFRRFTRPSWGPCELRYLPVWSEQEIEHCCKHLPAWQQRHSWEGAQALFAEWGGLVLFIERNNDLHKPWLQSACVYAAHYGICQAALAAMPEPREPNTHKVDYDMVFNIFSNDNETYHLDWASDYAKQRVLSRTTQKPEEIVAEFSDAARFWPQLGKLAGDLTEGFAKGELQKVTGVDSFI
;
A
#
# COMPACT_ATOMS: atom_id res chain seq x y z
N MET A 1 -11.41 -22.93 -7.95
CA MET A 1 -12.44 -21.93 -8.33
C MET A 1 -11.77 -20.74 -9.04
N THR A 2 -11.38 -20.86 -10.32
CA THR A 2 -10.56 -19.87 -11.05
C THR A 2 -11.16 -19.44 -12.40
N SER A 3 -12.44 -19.75 -12.64
CA SER A 3 -13.15 -19.47 -13.89
C SER A 3 -13.97 -18.17 -13.89
N ASP A 4 -14.28 -17.59 -12.72
CA ASP A 4 -15.25 -16.48 -12.60
C ASP A 4 -14.68 -15.06 -12.78
N LEU A 5 -13.36 -14.87 -12.74
CA LEU A 5 -12.73 -13.57 -13.08
C LEU A 5 -12.93 -13.16 -14.55
N ARG A 6 -13.18 -14.14 -15.43
CA ARG A 6 -12.95 -14.04 -16.87
C ARG A 6 -14.01 -13.24 -17.64
N LEU A 7 -15.20 -13.07 -17.07
CA LEU A 7 -16.37 -12.47 -17.73
C LEU A 7 -16.61 -10.99 -17.38
N ARG A 8 -15.95 -10.46 -16.35
CA ARG A 8 -16.28 -9.15 -15.74
C ARG A 8 -15.70 -7.94 -16.48
N TRP A 9 -14.53 -8.09 -17.10
CA TRP A 9 -13.86 -6.99 -17.81
C TRP A 9 -14.47 -6.62 -19.18
N GLN A 10 -15.22 -7.51 -19.82
CA GLN A 10 -15.61 -7.41 -21.23
C GLN A 10 -16.73 -6.37 -21.54
N ARG A 11 -17.37 -5.77 -20.52
CA ARG A 11 -18.47 -4.80 -20.68
C ARG A 11 -18.25 -3.52 -19.88
N THR A 12 -17.02 -3.05 -19.80
CA THR A 12 -16.66 -2.03 -18.81
C THR A 12 -17.14 -0.62 -19.20
N LYS A 13 -18.30 -0.17 -18.72
CA LYS A 13 -18.71 1.25 -18.74
C LYS A 13 -18.19 2.01 -17.50
N LEU A 14 -16.91 1.84 -17.17
CA LEU A 14 -16.27 2.53 -16.03
C LEU A 14 -16.43 4.05 -16.10
N SER A 15 -16.52 4.63 -17.30
CA SER A 15 -16.75 6.06 -17.53
C SER A 15 -18.09 6.59 -17.02
N THR A 16 -19.03 5.71 -16.66
CA THR A 16 -20.35 6.10 -16.12
C THR A 16 -20.45 5.98 -14.60
N ALA A 17 -19.50 5.31 -13.96
CA ALA A 17 -19.44 5.21 -12.51
C ALA A 17 -19.20 6.59 -11.89
N ARG A 18 -19.87 6.85 -10.76
CA ARG A 18 -19.83 8.12 -10.03
C ARG A 18 -19.44 7.85 -8.59
N VAL A 19 -18.74 8.81 -8.02
CA VAL A 19 -18.57 8.91 -6.56
C VAL A 19 -19.81 9.59 -6.01
N ASP A 20 -20.45 8.98 -5.03
CA ASP A 20 -21.64 9.55 -4.38
C ASP A 20 -21.26 10.60 -3.33
N ALA A 21 -22.27 11.16 -2.65
CA ALA A 21 -22.09 12.17 -1.62
C ALA A 21 -21.30 11.67 -0.38
N ASN A 22 -21.17 10.35 -0.20
CA ASN A 22 -20.42 9.73 0.89
C ASN A 22 -19.01 9.31 0.45
N GLY A 23 -18.54 9.74 -0.74
CA GLY A 23 -17.23 9.35 -1.23
C GLY A 23 -17.16 7.89 -1.70
N ILE A 24 -18.29 7.24 -1.97
CA ILE A 24 -18.32 5.85 -2.46
C ILE A 24 -18.39 5.84 -3.98
N LEU A 25 -17.37 5.25 -4.61
CA LEU A 25 -17.38 4.91 -6.02
C LEU A 25 -18.18 3.64 -6.23
N ASN A 26 -19.38 3.80 -6.78
CA ASN A 26 -20.29 2.70 -7.06
C ASN A 26 -19.92 2.08 -8.42
N LEU A 27 -19.32 0.90 -8.40
CA LEU A 27 -19.08 0.10 -9.59
C LEU A 27 -20.24 -0.89 -9.73
N GLU A 28 -20.93 -0.94 -10.87
CA GLU A 28 -21.89 -2.02 -11.12
C GLU A 28 -21.31 -3.44 -10.84
N PRO A 29 -22.14 -4.41 -10.43
CA PRO A 29 -21.69 -5.74 -10.01
C PRO A 29 -20.85 -6.53 -11.04
N THR A 30 -20.87 -6.12 -12.30
CA THR A 30 -20.02 -6.68 -13.36
C THR A 30 -18.56 -6.30 -13.26
N TYR A 31 -18.16 -5.37 -12.38
CA TYR A 31 -16.77 -4.85 -12.32
C TYR A 31 -15.89 -5.49 -11.25
N CYS A 32 -16.43 -6.36 -10.38
CA CYS A 32 -15.66 -6.76 -9.21
C CYS A 32 -14.61 -7.83 -9.51
N PHE A 33 -13.40 -7.64 -9.00
CA PHE A 33 -12.43 -8.72 -8.87
C PHE A 33 -12.92 -9.74 -7.86
N ASN A 34 -12.32 -10.92 -7.86
CA ASN A 34 -12.67 -12.12 -7.09
C ASN A 34 -12.97 -11.93 -5.58
N THR A 35 -12.77 -10.73 -5.02
CA THR A 35 -13.01 -10.38 -3.62
C THR A 35 -13.39 -8.91 -3.38
N LEU A 36 -13.33 -8.02 -4.38
CA LEU A 36 -13.62 -6.59 -4.16
C LEU A 36 -15.12 -6.34 -4.17
N CYS A 37 -15.59 -5.55 -3.21
CA CYS A 37 -16.95 -5.05 -3.19
C CYS A 37 -17.22 -4.23 -4.49
N PRO A 38 -18.44 -4.26 -5.06
CA PRO A 38 -18.82 -3.32 -6.12
C PRO A 38 -18.58 -1.85 -5.73
N ASP A 39 -18.54 -1.56 -4.43
CA ASP A 39 -18.41 -0.21 -3.91
C ASP A 39 -17.01 0.01 -3.33
N ILE A 40 -16.35 1.08 -3.75
CA ILE A 40 -15.02 1.47 -3.28
C ILE A 40 -15.15 2.79 -2.51
N TYR A 41 -14.71 2.83 -1.26
CA TYR A 41 -14.50 4.10 -0.58
C TYR A 41 -13.29 4.83 -1.18
N VAL A 42 -13.53 6.04 -1.69
CA VAL A 42 -12.49 6.89 -2.27
C VAL A 42 -11.83 7.69 -1.15
N ARG A 43 -10.65 7.23 -0.73
CA ARG A 43 -9.83 7.92 0.26
C ARG A 43 -9.33 9.25 -0.30
N ASP A 44 -9.23 10.28 0.55
CA ASP A 44 -8.69 11.60 0.15
C ASP A 44 -7.30 11.47 -0.47
N VAL A 45 -6.47 10.57 0.09
CA VAL A 45 -5.12 10.30 -0.41
C VAL A 45 -5.09 9.76 -1.84
N TYR A 46 -6.17 9.13 -2.33
CA TYR A 46 -6.23 8.65 -3.71
C TYR A 46 -6.24 9.81 -4.71
N GLY A 47 -6.97 10.88 -4.39
CA GLY A 47 -7.02 12.08 -5.22
C GLY A 47 -5.67 12.79 -5.27
N THR A 48 -5.07 13.04 -4.10
CA THR A 48 -3.77 13.71 -4.01
C THR A 48 -2.65 12.90 -4.64
N LEU A 49 -2.66 11.57 -4.48
CA LEU A 49 -1.71 10.67 -5.13
C LEU A 49 -1.88 10.69 -6.65
N TYR A 50 -3.11 10.65 -7.15
CA TYR A 50 -3.39 10.73 -8.59
C TYR A 50 -2.86 12.03 -9.19
N ASP A 51 -3.16 13.17 -8.57
CA ASP A 51 -2.75 14.47 -9.07
C ASP A 51 -1.22 14.63 -9.00
N SER A 52 -0.57 14.18 -7.92
CA SER A 52 0.90 14.12 -7.77
C SER A 52 1.55 13.32 -8.91
N ILE A 53 1.02 12.13 -9.20
CA ILE A 53 1.52 11.27 -10.29
C ILE A 53 1.30 11.91 -11.66
N ARG A 54 0.13 12.52 -11.91
CA ARG A 54 -0.15 13.24 -13.16
C ARG A 54 0.84 14.40 -13.36
N ASN A 55 1.18 15.13 -12.30
CA ASN A 55 2.10 16.25 -12.37
C ASN A 55 3.52 15.82 -12.75
N VAL A 56 4.06 14.76 -12.13
CA VAL A 56 5.42 14.31 -12.44
C VAL A 56 5.53 13.54 -13.77
N THR A 57 4.41 13.01 -14.27
CA THR A 57 4.38 12.29 -15.55
C THR A 57 3.92 13.14 -16.73
N ALA A 58 3.44 14.37 -16.48
CA ALA A 58 3.06 15.30 -17.53
C ALA A 58 4.26 15.67 -18.42
N PRO A 59 4.06 15.77 -19.74
CA PRO A 59 5.08 16.33 -20.62
C PRO A 59 5.29 17.82 -20.33
N ALA A 60 6.54 18.22 -20.20
CA ALA A 60 6.98 19.60 -20.19
C ALA A 60 6.83 20.23 -21.59
N PRO A 61 6.92 21.57 -21.72
CA PRO A 61 6.78 22.27 -23.01
C PRO A 61 7.80 21.83 -24.08
N ASP A 62 8.97 21.33 -23.67
CA ASP A 62 10.00 20.78 -24.54
C ASP A 62 9.78 19.31 -24.92
N GLY A 63 8.66 18.72 -24.47
CA GLY A 63 8.30 17.32 -24.68
C GLY A 63 9.01 16.34 -23.74
N SER A 64 9.90 16.81 -22.85
CA SER A 64 10.50 15.98 -21.81
C SER A 64 9.49 15.63 -20.71
N ARG A 65 9.76 14.59 -19.93
CA ARG A 65 8.93 14.23 -18.76
C ARG A 65 9.84 14.05 -17.56
N ARG A 66 9.42 14.57 -16.40
CA ARG A 66 10.15 14.36 -15.15
C ARG A 66 10.22 12.87 -14.79
N ALA A 67 9.12 12.15 -14.97
CA ALA A 67 9.06 10.70 -14.83
C ALA A 67 8.19 10.04 -15.91
N ARG A 68 8.54 8.82 -16.30
CA ARG A 68 7.64 7.93 -17.06
C ARG A 68 7.19 6.73 -16.24
N LYS A 69 7.88 6.49 -15.13
CA LYS A 69 7.63 5.38 -14.22
C LYS A 69 7.36 5.96 -12.84
N VAL A 70 6.31 5.50 -12.20
CA VAL A 70 6.06 5.78 -10.79
C VAL A 70 5.83 4.47 -10.06
N LEU A 71 6.54 4.29 -8.96
CA LEU A 71 6.33 3.20 -8.04
C LEU A 71 5.54 3.74 -6.84
N VAL A 72 4.38 3.16 -6.58
CA VAL A 72 3.56 3.44 -5.40
C VAL A 72 3.75 2.29 -4.42
N THR A 73 4.30 2.59 -3.25
CA THR A 73 4.58 1.61 -2.20
C THR A 73 3.88 1.93 -0.89
N GLY A 74 3.87 0.97 0.03
CA GLY A 74 3.18 1.05 1.33
C GLY A 74 3.04 -0.33 1.93
N SER A 75 2.68 -0.42 3.21
CA SER A 75 2.55 -1.67 3.95
C SER A 75 1.65 -2.69 3.25
N GLU A 76 1.94 -3.98 3.38
CA GLU A 76 1.02 -5.02 2.93
C GLU A 76 -0.38 -4.84 3.54
N GLY A 77 -1.42 -4.93 2.70
CA GLY A 77 -2.79 -4.76 3.18
C GLY A 77 -3.29 -3.32 3.35
N CYS A 78 -2.51 -2.28 2.96
CA CYS A 78 -2.97 -0.88 3.02
C CYS A 78 -3.95 -0.44 1.91
N GLY A 79 -4.28 -1.32 0.96
CA GLY A 79 -5.23 -1.03 -0.13
C GLY A 79 -4.61 -0.63 -1.47
N LYS A 80 -3.37 -1.07 -1.77
CA LYS A 80 -2.70 -0.84 -3.07
C LYS A 80 -3.52 -1.29 -4.29
N SER A 81 -4.16 -2.46 -4.22
CA SER A 81 -5.03 -2.94 -5.29
C SER A 81 -6.29 -2.06 -5.44
N VAL A 82 -6.83 -1.53 -4.33
CA VAL A 82 -8.03 -0.66 -4.36
C VAL A 82 -7.72 0.67 -5.07
N VAL A 83 -6.58 1.30 -4.76
CA VAL A 83 -6.18 2.55 -5.44
C VAL A 83 -5.89 2.35 -6.92
N LEU A 84 -5.42 1.16 -7.34
CA LEU A 84 -5.28 0.84 -8.76
C LEU A 84 -6.63 0.96 -9.49
N PHE A 85 -7.73 0.47 -8.91
CA PHE A 85 -9.06 0.63 -9.49
C PHE A 85 -9.49 2.08 -9.57
N TYR A 86 -9.21 2.86 -8.53
CA TYR A 86 -9.46 4.29 -8.55
C TYR A 86 -8.72 4.97 -9.73
N PHE A 87 -7.44 4.65 -9.93
CA PHE A 87 -6.64 5.16 -11.05
C PHE A 87 -7.23 4.74 -12.39
N LEU A 88 -7.61 3.47 -12.54
CA LEU A 88 -8.25 2.95 -13.74
C LEU A 88 -9.54 3.73 -14.03
N TRP A 89 -10.45 3.85 -13.06
CA TRP A 89 -11.70 4.59 -13.21
C TRP A 89 -11.46 6.05 -13.63
N ARG A 90 -10.53 6.75 -12.95
CA ARG A 90 -10.26 8.17 -13.23
C ARG A 90 -9.66 8.37 -14.62
N LEU A 91 -8.66 7.57 -14.99
CA LEU A 91 -8.06 7.59 -16.34
C LEU A 91 -9.08 7.28 -17.44
N ARG A 92 -9.99 6.32 -17.20
CA ARG A 92 -11.06 5.97 -18.15
C ARG A 92 -12.09 7.08 -18.30
N THR A 93 -12.44 7.75 -17.22
CA THR A 93 -13.33 8.92 -17.23
C THR A 93 -12.70 10.09 -18.00
N GLU A 94 -11.38 10.21 -17.98
CA GLU A 94 -10.61 11.16 -18.79
C GLU A 94 -10.37 10.71 -20.24
N GLY A 95 -10.94 9.58 -20.66
CA GLY A 95 -10.82 9.06 -22.03
C GLY A 95 -9.43 8.50 -22.37
N LYS A 96 -8.61 8.15 -21.37
CA LYS A 96 -7.28 7.57 -21.61
C LYS A 96 -7.37 6.09 -21.99
N THR A 97 -6.41 5.66 -22.81
CA THR A 97 -6.12 4.23 -22.98
C THR A 97 -5.33 3.74 -21.77
N VAL A 98 -5.80 2.66 -21.16
CA VAL A 98 -5.17 2.07 -19.98
C VAL A 98 -4.90 0.59 -20.23
N VAL A 99 -3.68 0.16 -19.98
CA VAL A 99 -3.27 -1.24 -19.89
C VAL A 99 -3.18 -1.59 -18.42
N VAL A 100 -3.82 -2.67 -17.99
CA VAL A 100 -3.69 -3.22 -16.63
C VAL A 100 -2.98 -4.55 -16.73
N GLU A 101 -1.90 -4.70 -15.96
CA GLU A 101 -1.22 -5.97 -15.75
C GLU A 101 -1.79 -6.61 -14.47
N GLU A 102 -2.44 -7.76 -14.61
CA GLU A 102 -3.10 -8.50 -13.53
C GLU A 102 -2.46 -9.88 -13.37
N GLY A 103 -2.04 -10.20 -12.14
CA GLY A 103 -1.54 -11.53 -11.77
C GLY A 103 -0.42 -12.08 -12.69
N TYR A 104 -0.40 -13.40 -12.89
CA TYR A 104 0.61 -14.04 -13.75
C TYR A 104 0.35 -13.79 -15.24
N ARG A 105 1.00 -12.74 -15.78
CA ARG A 105 1.13 -12.43 -17.22
C ARG A 105 -0.16 -12.10 -17.98
N GLN A 106 -1.21 -11.66 -17.30
CA GLN A 106 -2.44 -11.25 -17.99
C GLN A 106 -2.49 -9.74 -18.16
N PHE A 107 -2.81 -9.30 -19.37
CA PHE A 107 -2.93 -7.90 -19.71
C PHE A 107 -4.33 -7.60 -20.21
N PHE A 108 -4.85 -6.45 -19.79
CA PHE A 108 -6.13 -5.90 -20.22
C PHE A 108 -5.90 -4.50 -20.77
N ARG A 109 -6.29 -4.24 -22.00
CA ARG A 109 -6.22 -2.91 -22.62
C ARG A 109 -7.64 -2.35 -22.72
N PHE A 110 -7.88 -1.26 -22.03
CA PHE A 110 -9.10 -0.46 -22.08
C PHE A 110 -8.84 0.74 -23.00
N ALA A 111 -9.31 0.66 -24.24
CA ALA A 111 -9.06 1.70 -25.23
C ALA A 111 -10.01 2.90 -25.05
N ALA A 112 -9.61 4.07 -25.53
CA ALA A 112 -10.43 5.30 -25.46
C ALA A 112 -11.84 5.12 -26.05
N ASP A 113 -12.01 4.30 -27.09
CA ASP A 113 -13.29 4.00 -27.74
C ASP A 113 -14.23 3.06 -26.95
N GLY A 114 -13.78 2.56 -25.80
CA GLY A 114 -14.54 1.63 -24.96
C GLY A 114 -14.27 0.15 -25.22
N SER A 115 -13.45 -0.19 -26.23
CA SER A 115 -13.05 -1.57 -26.46
C SER A 115 -12.13 -2.09 -25.36
N VAL A 116 -12.26 -3.39 -25.08
CA VAL A 116 -11.43 -4.09 -24.10
C VAL A 116 -10.78 -5.28 -24.80
N VAL A 117 -9.45 -5.29 -24.80
CA VAL A 117 -8.65 -6.40 -25.32
C VAL A 117 -7.97 -7.10 -24.15
N ARG A 118 -7.99 -8.43 -24.17
CA ARG A 118 -7.29 -9.27 -23.21
C ARG A 118 -6.28 -10.12 -23.96
N GLY A 119 -5.11 -10.31 -23.37
CA GLY A 119 -4.07 -11.13 -23.95
C GLY A 119 -2.95 -11.43 -22.97
N SER A 120 -2.04 -12.29 -23.40
CA SER A 120 -0.74 -12.48 -22.79
C SER A 120 0.18 -11.29 -23.10
N ARG A 121 1.36 -11.29 -22.49
CA ARG A 121 2.44 -10.35 -22.81
C ARG A 121 2.78 -10.35 -24.30
N ASP A 122 2.92 -11.54 -24.89
CA ASP A 122 3.35 -11.69 -26.28
C ASP A 122 2.28 -11.20 -27.25
N ASP A 123 1.00 -11.38 -26.91
CA ASP A 123 -0.12 -10.82 -27.68
C ASP A 123 -0.08 -9.29 -27.69
N PHE A 124 0.17 -8.67 -26.53
CA PHE A 124 0.24 -7.21 -26.38
C PHE A 124 1.47 -6.62 -27.07
N PHE A 125 2.60 -7.31 -26.99
CA PHE A 125 3.82 -6.93 -27.70
C PHE A 125 3.62 -7.01 -29.21
N SER A 126 3.07 -8.12 -29.71
CA SER A 126 2.83 -8.33 -31.14
C SER A 126 1.80 -7.36 -31.71
N ALA A 127 0.79 -6.98 -30.91
CA ALA A 127 -0.19 -5.96 -31.28
C ALA A 127 0.33 -4.51 -31.16
N GLY A 128 1.55 -4.32 -30.65
CA GLY A 128 2.17 -2.99 -30.53
C GLY A 128 1.60 -2.11 -29.42
N TYR A 129 0.78 -2.64 -28.51
CA TYR A 129 0.10 -1.86 -27.48
C TYR A 129 1.08 -1.18 -26.49
N PHE A 130 2.26 -1.76 -26.31
CA PHE A 130 3.29 -1.17 -25.46
C PHE A 130 4.00 0.04 -26.07
N CYS A 131 3.86 0.26 -27.38
CA CYS A 131 4.44 1.39 -28.09
C CYS A 131 3.58 2.67 -28.02
N GLU A 132 2.37 2.59 -27.44
CA GLU A 132 1.43 3.71 -27.32
C GLU A 132 1.91 4.75 -26.29
N LYS A 133 2.40 5.90 -26.78
CA LYS A 133 3.01 6.97 -25.94
C LYS A 133 2.03 7.68 -25.01
N ASP A 134 0.74 7.68 -25.34
CA ASP A 134 -0.31 8.34 -24.56
C ASP A 134 -1.10 7.36 -23.68
N ALA A 135 -0.73 6.07 -23.71
CA ALA A 135 -1.34 5.05 -22.87
C ALA A 135 -0.72 5.05 -21.46
N TRP A 136 -1.50 4.54 -20.52
CA TRP A 136 -1.10 4.32 -19.14
C TRP A 136 -1.03 2.82 -18.87
N CYS A 137 0.00 2.35 -18.19
CA CYS A 137 0.14 0.98 -17.71
C CYS A 137 0.01 0.98 -16.19
N LEU A 138 -0.95 0.24 -15.64
CA LEU A 138 -1.13 0.03 -14.20
C LEU A 138 -0.75 -1.40 -13.87
N SER A 139 0.27 -1.60 -13.01
CA SER A 139 0.71 -2.93 -12.59
C SER A 139 0.20 -3.24 -11.18
N ASP A 140 -0.56 -4.33 -11.06
CA ASP A 140 -1.11 -4.83 -9.80
C ASP A 140 0.00 -5.33 -8.85
N PRO A 141 -0.19 -5.23 -7.51
CA PRO A 141 0.73 -5.82 -6.54
C PRO A 141 1.12 -7.27 -6.79
N GLU A 142 0.19 -8.10 -7.28
CA GLU A 142 0.38 -9.53 -7.53
C GLU A 142 0.90 -9.86 -8.94
N ALA A 143 1.14 -8.84 -9.78
CA ALA A 143 1.68 -9.06 -11.12
C ALA A 143 3.12 -9.64 -11.08
N GLU A 144 3.71 -9.96 -12.24
CA GLU A 144 5.05 -10.57 -12.26
C GLU A 144 6.11 -9.73 -11.54
N LYS A 145 7.10 -10.42 -10.95
CA LYS A 145 8.25 -9.79 -10.27
C LYS A 145 9.25 -9.11 -11.22
N GLU A 146 9.03 -9.19 -12.52
CA GLU A 146 9.88 -8.57 -13.53
C GLU A 146 9.18 -7.34 -14.11
N PRO A 147 9.69 -6.13 -13.84
CA PRO A 147 9.09 -4.91 -14.35
C PRO A 147 9.24 -4.78 -15.87
N TYR A 148 8.22 -4.19 -16.52
CA TYR A 148 8.21 -4.06 -17.97
C TYR A 148 8.95 -2.80 -18.45
N ALA A 149 10.10 -3.03 -19.08
CA ALA A 149 11.01 -1.99 -19.55
C ALA A 149 10.54 -1.21 -20.79
N GLN A 150 9.65 -1.81 -21.60
CA GLN A 150 9.41 -1.40 -22.98
C GLN A 150 8.09 -0.65 -23.18
N PHE A 151 7.41 -0.25 -22.10
CA PHE A 151 6.21 0.59 -22.22
C PHE A 151 6.62 2.03 -22.53
N HIS A 152 6.18 2.56 -23.67
CA HIS A 152 6.53 3.92 -24.11
C HIS A 152 5.68 5.02 -23.46
N GLY A 153 4.53 4.66 -22.89
CA GLY A 153 3.65 5.56 -22.16
C GLY A 153 4.07 5.79 -20.71
N VAL A 154 3.09 5.97 -19.83
CA VAL A 154 3.31 6.11 -18.37
C VAL A 154 3.07 4.78 -17.69
N THR A 155 3.99 4.32 -16.84
CA THR A 155 3.83 3.12 -16.01
C THR A 155 3.69 3.49 -14.55
N VAL A 156 2.61 3.05 -13.91
CA VAL A 156 2.41 3.15 -12.46
C VAL A 156 2.33 1.74 -11.88
N ALA A 157 3.30 1.38 -11.05
CA ALA A 157 3.33 0.09 -10.37
C ALA A 157 2.90 0.26 -8.91
N PHE A 158 1.92 -0.50 -8.45
CA PHE A 158 1.49 -0.50 -7.05
C PHE A 158 2.07 -1.74 -6.38
N ARG A 159 3.10 -1.60 -5.54
CA ARG A 159 3.88 -2.76 -5.03
C ARG A 159 4.41 -2.52 -3.61
N PRO A 160 4.50 -3.55 -2.77
CA PRO A 160 5.45 -3.54 -1.65
C PRO A 160 6.87 -3.29 -2.20
N LEU A 161 7.74 -2.63 -1.43
CA LEU A 161 9.07 -2.30 -1.91
C LEU A 161 10.03 -3.50 -1.79
N GLU A 162 9.94 -4.42 -2.75
CA GLU A 162 10.93 -5.50 -2.91
C GLU A 162 12.18 -4.97 -3.63
N GLU A 163 13.38 -5.23 -3.11
CA GLU A 163 14.63 -4.70 -3.71
C GLU A 163 14.82 -5.07 -5.15
N GLU A 164 14.69 -6.36 -5.45
CA GLU A 164 15.03 -6.86 -6.76
C GLU A 164 14.12 -6.20 -7.80
N TYR A 165 12.84 -6.06 -7.46
CA TYR A 165 11.88 -5.32 -8.27
C TYR A 165 12.25 -3.83 -8.35
N PHE A 166 12.49 -3.17 -7.21
CA PHE A 166 12.84 -1.75 -7.17
C PHE A 166 14.06 -1.45 -8.04
N ARG A 167 15.16 -2.17 -7.82
CA ARG A 167 16.42 -2.05 -8.56
C ARG A 167 16.22 -2.25 -10.06
N ARG A 168 15.31 -3.15 -10.46
CA ARG A 168 14.98 -3.37 -11.88
C ARG A 168 14.10 -2.26 -12.43
N PHE A 169 13.06 -1.84 -11.71
CA PHE A 169 12.11 -0.82 -12.12
C PHE A 169 12.77 0.57 -12.22
N THR A 170 13.73 0.86 -11.35
CA THR A 170 14.49 2.12 -11.32
C THR A 170 15.74 2.11 -12.19
N ARG A 171 15.98 1.05 -12.98
CA ARG A 171 17.12 1.00 -13.92
C ARG A 171 17.21 2.30 -14.73
N PRO A 172 18.35 3.02 -14.68
CA PRO A 172 18.50 4.31 -15.36
C PRO A 172 18.28 4.22 -16.88
N SER A 173 18.65 3.09 -17.49
CA SER A 173 18.44 2.82 -18.92
C SER A 173 16.97 2.78 -19.34
N TRP A 174 16.04 2.67 -18.38
CA TRP A 174 14.59 2.65 -18.64
C TRP A 174 13.95 4.01 -18.32
N GLY A 175 14.75 5.05 -18.07
CA GLY A 175 14.30 6.41 -17.79
C GLY A 175 14.03 6.69 -16.30
N PRO A 176 13.72 7.96 -15.98
CA PRO A 176 13.51 8.41 -14.60
C PRO A 176 12.28 7.73 -13.96
N CYS A 177 12.43 7.40 -12.69
CA CYS A 177 11.40 6.79 -11.85
C CYS A 177 11.18 7.67 -10.62
N GLU A 178 9.91 7.86 -10.26
CA GLU A 178 9.51 8.51 -9.02
C GLU A 178 8.94 7.47 -8.04
N LEU A 179 9.16 7.67 -6.75
CA LEU A 179 8.62 6.83 -5.68
C LEU A 179 7.52 7.62 -4.96
N ARG A 180 6.42 6.94 -4.62
CA ARG A 180 5.30 7.51 -3.86
C ARG A 180 4.84 6.53 -2.78
N TYR A 181 4.30 7.07 -1.70
CA TYR A 181 3.87 6.30 -0.54
C TYR A 181 2.35 6.34 -0.37
N LEU A 182 1.74 5.17 -0.18
CA LEU A 182 0.35 4.99 0.15
C LEU A 182 0.26 4.67 1.66
N PRO A 183 -0.27 5.58 2.48
CA PRO A 183 -0.40 5.34 3.91
C PRO A 183 -1.45 4.27 4.22
N VAL A 184 -1.32 3.68 5.40
CA VAL A 184 -2.37 2.84 6.01
C VAL A 184 -3.65 3.64 6.24
N TRP A 185 -4.75 2.95 6.53
CA TRP A 185 -6.04 3.58 6.76
C TRP A 185 -6.08 4.20 8.15
N SER A 186 -6.75 5.35 8.28
CA SER A 186 -7.04 5.98 9.56
C SER A 186 -8.30 5.40 10.20
N GLU A 187 -8.45 5.58 11.51
CA GLU A 187 -9.64 5.14 12.24
C GLU A 187 -10.91 5.79 11.68
N GLN A 188 -10.84 7.08 11.30
CA GLN A 188 -11.97 7.80 10.71
C GLN A 188 -12.39 7.20 9.36
N GLU A 189 -11.44 6.78 8.53
CA GLU A 189 -11.74 6.10 7.26
C GLU A 189 -12.43 4.75 7.51
N ILE A 190 -12.00 3.99 8.51
CA ILE A 190 -12.63 2.72 8.90
C ILE A 190 -14.06 2.95 9.43
N GLU A 191 -14.24 3.94 10.30
CA GLU A 191 -15.55 4.33 10.83
C GLU A 191 -16.50 4.71 9.70
N HIS A 192 -16.01 5.50 8.74
CA HIS A 192 -16.77 5.91 7.57
C HIS A 192 -17.20 4.71 6.73
N CYS A 193 -16.31 3.75 6.49
CA CYS A 193 -16.67 2.51 5.79
C CYS A 193 -17.74 1.70 6.55
N CYS A 194 -17.61 1.55 7.86
CA CYS A 194 -18.64 0.90 8.68
C CYS A 194 -20.01 1.60 8.58
N LYS A 195 -20.03 2.93 8.43
CA LYS A 195 -21.26 3.72 8.33
C LYS A 195 -21.88 3.71 6.93
N HIS A 196 -21.07 3.69 5.88
CA HIS A 196 -21.55 4.02 4.53
C HIS A 196 -21.33 2.94 3.48
N LEU A 197 -20.45 1.97 3.72
CA LEU A 197 -20.09 0.95 2.73
C LEU A 197 -20.88 -0.36 3.00
N PRO A 198 -21.80 -0.77 2.11
CA PRO A 198 -22.71 -1.89 2.39
C PRO A 198 -22.01 -3.21 2.74
N ALA A 199 -20.91 -3.53 2.05
CA ALA A 199 -20.16 -4.75 2.35
C ALA A 199 -19.44 -4.73 3.71
N TRP A 200 -19.15 -3.54 4.24
CA TRP A 200 -18.59 -3.39 5.58
C TRP A 200 -19.68 -3.52 6.64
N GLN A 201 -20.82 -2.87 6.44
CA GLN A 201 -22.00 -2.98 7.32
C GLN A 201 -22.46 -4.43 7.51
N GLN A 202 -22.34 -5.25 6.46
CA GLN A 202 -22.71 -6.67 6.52
C GLN A 202 -21.72 -7.54 7.30
N ARG A 203 -20.46 -7.11 7.45
CA ARG A 203 -19.38 -7.93 8.03
C ARG A 203 -18.95 -7.45 9.42
N HIS A 204 -19.11 -6.17 9.70
CA HIS A 204 -18.54 -5.51 10.86
C HIS A 204 -19.55 -4.60 11.53
N SER A 205 -19.66 -4.69 12.86
CA SER A 205 -20.12 -3.54 13.65
C SER A 205 -18.97 -2.54 13.78
N TRP A 206 -19.28 -1.29 14.13
CA TRP A 206 -18.24 -0.30 14.38
C TRP A 206 -17.31 -0.73 15.52
N GLU A 207 -17.85 -1.26 16.61
CA GLU A 207 -17.07 -1.71 17.77
C GLU A 207 -16.12 -2.87 17.40
N GLY A 208 -16.58 -3.79 16.55
CA GLY A 208 -15.76 -4.88 16.04
C GLY A 208 -14.61 -4.38 15.15
N ALA A 209 -14.91 -3.45 14.23
CA ALA A 209 -13.90 -2.85 13.37
C ALA A 209 -12.90 -2.01 14.16
N GLN A 210 -13.34 -1.28 15.19
CA GLN A 210 -12.49 -0.50 16.07
C GLN A 210 -11.53 -1.41 16.88
N ALA A 211 -12.03 -2.52 17.42
CA ALA A 211 -11.18 -3.49 18.11
C ALA A 211 -10.11 -4.09 17.17
N LEU A 212 -10.49 -4.41 15.93
CA LEU A 212 -9.54 -4.87 14.92
C LEU A 212 -8.55 -3.77 14.51
N PHE A 213 -9.00 -2.51 14.41
CA PHE A 213 -8.12 -1.38 14.13
C PHE A 213 -7.06 -1.21 15.22
N ALA A 214 -7.46 -1.30 16.49
CA ALA A 214 -6.54 -1.24 17.63
C ALA A 214 -5.50 -2.38 17.63
N GLU A 215 -5.82 -3.52 17.01
CA GLU A 215 -4.89 -4.64 16.85
C GLU A 215 -3.99 -4.48 15.61
N TRP A 216 -4.54 -4.08 14.47
CA TRP A 216 -3.90 -4.15 13.14
C TRP A 216 -3.41 -2.82 12.56
N GLY A 217 -3.76 -1.67 13.14
CA GLY A 217 -3.08 -0.43 12.78
C GLY A 217 -3.41 0.16 11.42
N GLY A 218 -4.66 0.04 10.97
CA GLY A 218 -5.08 0.57 9.66
C GLY A 218 -4.73 -0.30 8.45
N LEU A 219 -4.24 -1.52 8.67
CA LEU A 219 -4.07 -2.52 7.62
C LEU A 219 -5.42 -3.12 7.23
N VAL A 220 -6.13 -2.40 6.34
CA VAL A 220 -7.53 -2.67 5.98
C VAL A 220 -7.79 -4.11 5.55
N LEU A 221 -6.82 -4.78 4.93
CA LEU A 221 -6.96 -6.18 4.54
C LEU A 221 -7.24 -7.11 5.73
N PHE A 222 -6.55 -6.89 6.86
CA PHE A 222 -6.69 -7.72 8.06
C PHE A 222 -7.93 -7.34 8.86
N ILE A 223 -8.29 -6.04 8.87
CA ILE A 223 -9.54 -5.55 9.46
C ILE A 223 -10.72 -6.13 8.68
N GLU A 224 -10.77 -5.96 7.36
CA GLU A 224 -11.90 -6.37 6.52
C GLU A 224 -12.15 -7.89 6.61
N ARG A 225 -11.08 -8.69 6.60
CA ARG A 225 -11.18 -10.15 6.58
C ARG A 225 -11.55 -10.77 7.93
N ASN A 226 -11.51 -10.01 9.03
CA ASN A 226 -11.77 -10.48 10.40
C ASN A 226 -11.16 -11.86 10.68
N ASN A 227 -9.92 -12.08 10.22
CA ASN A 227 -9.45 -13.44 10.05
C ASN A 227 -8.51 -13.84 11.18
N ASP A 228 -9.03 -14.55 12.18
CA ASP A 228 -8.25 -15.18 13.24
C ASP A 228 -7.09 -16.05 12.69
N LEU A 229 -7.16 -16.51 11.42
CA LEU A 229 -6.07 -17.23 10.77
C LEU A 229 -4.77 -16.41 10.64
N HIS A 230 -4.84 -15.09 10.64
CA HIS A 230 -3.67 -14.21 10.53
C HIS A 230 -3.12 -13.75 11.89
N LYS A 231 -3.89 -13.91 12.98
CA LYS A 231 -3.41 -13.58 14.34
C LYS A 231 -2.12 -14.30 14.73
N PRO A 232 -1.93 -15.60 14.41
CA PRO A 232 -0.65 -16.28 14.63
C PRO A 232 0.52 -15.62 13.90
N TRP A 233 0.28 -14.98 12.75
CA TRP A 233 1.32 -14.28 11.99
C TRP A 233 1.71 -12.97 12.66
N LEU A 234 0.74 -12.15 13.10
CA LEU A 234 1.01 -10.94 13.89
C LEU A 234 1.77 -11.26 15.18
N GLN A 235 1.33 -12.30 15.91
CA GLN A 235 2.00 -12.74 17.13
C GLN A 235 3.44 -13.20 16.86
N SER A 236 3.64 -13.96 15.79
CA SER A 236 4.97 -14.40 15.36
C SER A 236 5.84 -13.20 14.98
N ALA A 237 5.31 -12.24 14.22
CA ALA A 237 6.02 -11.03 13.84
C ALA A 237 6.45 -10.20 15.05
N CYS A 238 5.59 -10.07 16.06
CA CYS A 238 5.93 -9.41 17.32
C CYS A 238 7.07 -10.14 18.07
N VAL A 239 7.02 -11.48 18.14
CA VAL A 239 8.08 -12.29 18.78
C VAL A 239 9.40 -12.15 18.03
N TYR A 240 9.37 -12.23 16.70
CA TYR A 240 10.56 -12.07 15.87
C TYR A 240 11.16 -10.67 16.02
N ALA A 241 10.34 -9.61 15.96
CA ALA A 241 10.82 -8.24 16.17
C ALA A 241 11.47 -8.05 17.55
N ALA A 242 10.90 -8.65 18.60
CA ALA A 242 11.46 -8.60 19.94
C ALA A 242 12.81 -9.34 20.06
N HIS A 243 12.97 -10.49 19.40
CA HIS A 243 14.18 -11.30 19.45
C HIS A 243 15.28 -10.84 18.49
N TYR A 244 14.90 -10.34 17.31
CA TYR A 244 15.83 -9.86 16.28
C TYR A 244 16.44 -8.50 16.63
N GLY A 245 15.77 -7.76 17.52
CA GLY A 245 16.10 -6.40 17.90
C GLY A 245 15.15 -5.41 17.24
N ILE A 246 14.54 -4.55 18.05
CA ILE A 246 13.45 -3.68 17.61
C ILE A 246 13.93 -2.73 16.50
N CYS A 247 15.14 -2.19 16.63
CA CYS A 247 15.72 -1.29 15.62
C CYS A 247 16.00 -2.04 14.31
N GLN A 248 16.48 -3.27 14.38
CA GLN A 248 16.74 -4.08 13.18
C GLN A 248 15.44 -4.48 12.47
N ALA A 249 14.40 -4.80 13.24
CA ALA A 249 13.07 -5.08 12.72
C ALA A 249 12.42 -3.83 12.08
N ALA A 250 12.55 -2.66 12.72
CA ALA A 250 12.06 -1.40 12.18
C ALA A 250 12.80 -1.02 10.88
N LEU A 251 14.13 -1.16 10.86
CA LEU A 251 14.90 -1.05 9.63
C LEU A 251 14.32 -2.03 8.60
N ALA A 252 14.12 -3.30 8.92
CA ALA A 252 13.57 -4.31 8.00
C ALA A 252 12.19 -3.96 7.42
N ALA A 253 11.36 -3.18 8.13
CA ALA A 253 10.07 -2.68 7.65
C ALA A 253 10.18 -1.40 6.79
N MET A 254 11.35 -0.74 6.74
CA MET A 254 11.50 0.44 5.91
C MET A 254 11.37 0.08 4.42
N PRO A 255 10.68 0.91 3.63
CA PRO A 255 10.62 0.79 2.18
C PRO A 255 11.96 1.19 1.58
N GLU A 256 12.94 0.30 1.70
CA GLU A 256 14.24 0.41 1.04
C GLU A 256 14.62 -0.87 0.29
N PRO A 257 15.35 -0.76 -0.84
CA PRO A 257 15.91 -1.92 -1.51
C PRO A 257 16.86 -2.71 -0.59
N ARG A 258 16.47 -3.92 -0.19
CA ARG A 258 17.22 -4.94 0.58
C ARG A 258 17.26 -6.34 -0.05
N GLU A 259 18.37 -7.06 0.16
CA GLU A 259 18.59 -8.39 -0.42
C GLU A 259 17.43 -9.35 -0.13
N PRO A 260 16.95 -10.10 -1.14
CA PRO A 260 15.86 -11.06 -0.97
C PRO A 260 16.39 -12.30 -0.24
N ASN A 261 16.51 -12.23 1.09
CA ASN A 261 16.57 -13.31 2.10
C ASN A 261 17.18 -12.69 3.38
N THR A 262 16.65 -12.84 4.59
CA THR A 262 16.33 -14.08 5.31
C THR A 262 15.32 -13.77 6.41
N HIS A 263 14.30 -14.60 6.57
CA HIS A 263 13.15 -14.47 7.48
C HIS A 263 12.04 -13.57 6.90
N LYS A 264 11.10 -14.26 6.23
CA LYS A 264 9.81 -13.80 5.73
C LYS A 264 8.87 -13.46 6.90
N VAL A 265 9.33 -12.60 7.80
CA VAL A 265 8.52 -12.02 8.86
C VAL A 265 7.97 -10.73 8.28
N ASP A 266 6.65 -10.65 8.20
CA ASP A 266 5.96 -9.45 7.71
C ASP A 266 6.06 -8.37 8.79
N TYR A 267 7.23 -7.72 8.87
CA TYR A 267 7.46 -6.62 9.81
C TYR A 267 6.50 -5.45 9.57
N ASP A 268 5.89 -5.38 8.38
CA ASP A 268 4.75 -4.52 8.04
C ASP A 268 3.55 -4.68 9.00
N MET A 269 3.43 -5.83 9.68
CA MET A 269 2.40 -6.03 10.71
C MET A 269 2.76 -5.39 12.06
N VAL A 270 4.03 -5.04 12.27
CA VAL A 270 4.56 -4.47 13.51
C VAL A 270 4.87 -2.99 13.34
N PHE A 271 5.33 -2.59 12.16
CA PHE A 271 5.67 -1.23 11.81
C PHE A 271 5.01 -0.84 10.48
N ASN A 272 4.40 0.34 10.44
CA ASN A 272 3.68 0.83 9.27
C ASN A 272 4.32 2.08 8.68
N ILE A 273 4.14 2.22 7.37
CA ILE A 273 4.52 3.43 6.63
C ILE A 273 3.38 4.44 6.74
N PHE A 274 3.70 5.60 7.29
CA PHE A 274 2.80 6.75 7.38
C PHE A 274 3.32 7.87 6.49
N SER A 275 2.42 8.47 5.70
CA SER A 275 2.73 9.54 4.78
C SER A 275 1.57 10.53 4.75
N ASN A 276 1.89 11.83 4.82
CA ASN A 276 0.90 12.91 4.77
C ASN A 276 0.79 13.53 3.38
N ASP A 277 1.85 13.42 2.57
CA ASP A 277 2.01 14.13 1.30
C ASP A 277 2.27 13.19 0.12
N ASN A 278 2.27 11.86 0.34
CA ASN A 278 2.65 10.80 -0.60
C ASN A 278 4.10 10.82 -1.13
N GLU A 279 4.93 11.78 -0.71
CA GLU A 279 6.32 11.94 -1.17
C GLU A 279 7.32 11.59 -0.07
N THR A 280 6.99 11.92 1.17
CA THR A 280 7.77 11.62 2.36
C THR A 280 7.02 10.60 3.22
N TYR A 281 7.77 9.88 4.04
CA TYR A 281 7.18 8.96 5.00
C TYR A 281 7.94 8.99 6.33
N HIS A 282 7.25 8.54 7.37
CA HIS A 282 7.88 8.08 8.60
C HIS A 282 7.42 6.66 8.89
N LEU A 283 8.26 5.91 9.59
CA LEU A 283 7.91 4.61 10.11
C LEU A 283 7.41 4.78 11.53
N ASP A 284 6.37 4.04 11.89
CA ASP A 284 5.86 4.00 13.26
C ASP A 284 5.32 2.62 13.59
N TRP A 285 5.00 2.36 14.86
CA TRP A 285 4.29 1.17 15.28
C TRP A 285 3.00 1.03 14.46
N ALA A 286 2.73 -0.20 14.01
CA ALA A 286 1.48 -0.50 13.35
C ALA A 286 0.31 -0.20 14.30
N SER A 287 0.39 -0.69 15.54
CA SER A 287 -0.63 -0.51 16.56
C SER A 287 -0.04 -0.49 17.98
N ASP A 288 -0.81 0.03 18.94
CA ASP A 288 -0.47 -0.07 20.35
C ASP A 288 -0.37 -1.53 20.82
N TYR A 289 -1.19 -2.42 20.25
CA TYR A 289 -1.07 -3.85 20.49
C TYR A 289 0.31 -4.38 20.09
N ALA A 290 0.76 -4.10 18.86
CA ALA A 290 2.07 -4.54 18.38
C ALA A 290 3.20 -3.97 19.26
N LYS A 291 3.14 -2.67 19.57
CA LYS A 291 4.08 -1.98 20.47
C LYS A 291 4.19 -2.68 21.82
N GLN A 292 3.06 -2.88 22.51
CA GLN A 292 3.05 -3.55 23.81
C GLN A 292 3.57 -4.99 23.72
N ARG A 293 3.19 -5.74 22.68
CA ARG A 293 3.59 -7.14 22.49
C ARG A 293 5.08 -7.31 22.22
N VAL A 294 5.69 -6.41 21.46
CA VAL A 294 7.13 -6.39 21.21
C VAL A 294 7.89 -5.97 22.48
N LEU A 295 7.49 -4.85 23.10
CA LEU A 295 8.18 -4.32 24.29
C LEU A 295 8.08 -5.25 25.50
N SER A 296 6.96 -5.95 25.71
CA SER A 296 6.83 -6.94 26.79
C SER A 296 7.70 -8.20 26.62
N ARG A 297 8.23 -8.44 25.41
CA ARG A 297 9.04 -9.62 25.08
C ARG A 297 10.49 -9.30 24.79
N THR A 298 10.83 -8.02 24.65
CA THR A 298 12.23 -7.64 24.41
C THR A 298 13.04 -7.88 25.68
N THR A 299 14.21 -8.46 25.50
CA THR A 299 15.21 -8.64 26.57
C THR A 299 16.31 -7.58 26.52
N GLN A 300 16.35 -6.78 25.45
CA GLN A 300 17.27 -5.66 25.32
C GLN A 300 16.94 -4.61 26.37
N LYS A 301 17.97 -3.96 26.92
CA LYS A 301 17.73 -2.92 27.90
C LYS A 301 17.17 -1.67 27.23
N PRO A 302 16.26 -0.92 27.87
CA PRO A 302 15.72 0.33 27.36
C PRO A 302 16.78 1.29 26.80
N GLU A 303 17.89 1.47 27.52
CA GLU A 303 18.99 2.34 27.13
C GLU A 303 19.71 1.89 25.85
N GLU A 304 19.82 0.58 25.62
CA GLU A 304 20.42 0.00 24.41
C GLU A 304 19.50 0.26 23.21
N ILE A 305 18.20 0.01 23.37
CA ILE A 305 17.19 0.24 22.33
C ILE A 305 17.17 1.72 21.92
N VAL A 306 17.14 2.63 22.90
CA VAL A 306 17.12 4.09 22.63
C VAL A 306 18.41 4.53 21.94
N ALA A 307 19.57 4.01 22.35
CA ALA A 307 20.84 4.32 21.72
C ALA A 307 20.90 3.83 20.26
N GLU A 308 20.46 2.59 19.99
CA GLU A 308 20.38 2.02 18.64
C GLU A 308 19.49 2.87 17.72
N PHE A 309 18.27 3.18 18.17
CA PHE A 309 17.35 4.02 17.38
C PHE A 309 17.86 5.43 17.19
N SER A 310 18.49 6.03 18.21
CA SER A 310 19.07 7.38 18.11
C SER A 310 20.21 7.43 17.10
N ASP A 311 21.05 6.40 17.05
CA ASP A 311 22.13 6.33 16.06
C ASP A 311 21.59 6.05 14.66
N ALA A 312 20.65 5.10 14.52
CA ALA A 312 20.01 4.80 13.24
C ALA A 312 19.26 6.02 12.67
N ALA A 313 18.56 6.80 13.51
CA ALA A 313 17.81 7.98 13.09
C ALA A 313 18.69 9.11 12.55
N ARG A 314 20.00 9.12 12.84
CA ARG A 314 20.96 10.05 12.21
C ARG A 314 21.13 9.80 10.72
N PHE A 315 21.04 8.54 10.32
CA PHE A 315 21.14 8.12 8.92
C PHE A 315 19.77 7.99 8.26
N TRP A 316 18.75 7.64 9.06
CA TRP A 316 17.39 7.36 8.61
C TRP A 316 16.37 8.21 9.39
N PRO A 317 16.15 9.48 8.99
CA PRO A 317 15.23 10.38 9.70
C PRO A 317 13.81 9.83 9.86
N GLN A 318 13.40 8.88 9.02
CA GLN A 318 12.10 8.22 9.06
C GLN A 318 11.87 7.40 10.34
N LEU A 319 12.93 7.04 11.06
CA LEU A 319 12.87 6.37 12.37
C LEU A 319 12.73 7.34 13.55
N GLY A 320 12.81 8.66 13.30
CA GLY A 320 12.83 9.66 14.36
C GLY A 320 11.62 9.62 15.29
N LYS A 321 10.42 9.34 14.75
CA LYS A 321 9.20 9.19 15.55
C LYS A 321 9.28 7.99 16.49
N LEU A 322 9.64 6.81 15.98
CA LEU A 322 9.84 5.60 16.77
C LEU A 322 10.87 5.81 17.89
N ALA A 323 11.97 6.50 17.59
CA ALA A 323 12.99 6.83 18.58
C ALA A 323 12.43 7.71 19.71
N GLY A 324 11.64 8.73 19.37
CA GLY A 324 10.96 9.59 20.34
C GLY A 324 9.97 8.81 21.21
N ASP A 325 9.12 8.01 20.58
CA ASP A 325 8.11 7.16 21.21
C ASP A 325 8.70 6.18 22.24
N LEU A 326 9.82 5.54 21.87
CA LEU A 326 10.56 4.63 22.74
C LEU A 326 11.19 5.38 23.93
N THR A 327 11.81 6.52 23.66
CA THR A 327 12.42 7.37 24.69
C THR A 327 11.38 7.82 25.72
N GLU A 328 10.24 8.33 25.27
CA GLU A 328 9.15 8.76 26.15
C GLU A 328 8.54 7.59 26.92
N GLY A 329 8.28 6.46 26.23
CA GLY A 329 7.71 5.27 26.85
C GLY A 329 8.58 4.71 27.98
N PHE A 330 9.89 4.60 27.75
CA PHE A 330 10.82 4.12 28.78
C PHE A 330 10.99 5.12 29.93
N ALA A 331 11.05 6.43 29.62
CA ALA A 331 11.11 7.46 30.66
C ALA A 331 9.89 7.42 31.59
N LYS A 332 8.68 7.26 31.02
CA LYS A 332 7.44 7.09 31.80
C LYS A 332 7.47 5.81 32.66
N GLY A 333 7.94 4.70 32.10
CA GLY A 333 8.07 3.43 32.82
C GLY A 333 9.02 3.49 34.02
N GLU A 334 10.17 4.16 33.88
CA GLU A 334 11.09 4.38 34.99
C GLU A 334 10.52 5.35 36.05
N LEU A 335 9.83 6.41 35.63
CA LEU A 335 9.13 7.31 36.55
C LEU A 335 8.05 6.60 37.37
N GLN A 336 7.28 5.68 36.76
CA GLN A 336 6.27 4.87 37.47
C GLN A 336 6.93 3.94 38.50
N LYS A 337 8.05 3.29 38.16
CA LYS A 337 8.80 2.43 39.11
C LYS A 337 9.34 3.23 40.31
N VAL A 338 9.78 4.46 40.09
CA VAL A 338 10.33 5.34 41.14
C VAL A 338 9.24 5.96 42.01
N THR A 339 8.10 6.31 41.43
CA THR A 339 7.02 7.03 42.13
C THR A 339 5.97 6.10 42.75
N GLY A 340 5.89 4.83 42.32
CA GLY A 340 4.89 3.87 42.80
C GLY A 340 3.45 4.23 42.45
N VAL A 341 3.24 5.16 41.51
CA VAL A 341 1.93 5.59 41.06
C VAL A 341 1.62 4.89 39.74
N ASP A 342 0.73 3.89 39.79
CA ASP A 342 0.10 3.32 38.59
C ASP A 342 -0.79 4.40 37.96
N SER A 343 -0.29 5.08 36.93
CA SER A 343 -1.17 5.86 36.07
C SER A 343 -1.91 4.88 35.16
N PHE A 344 -3.16 4.60 35.50
CA PHE A 344 -4.12 3.91 34.65
C PHE A 344 -4.09 4.52 33.23
N ILE A 345 -3.77 3.69 32.24
CA ILE A 345 -4.15 3.90 30.83
C ILE A 345 -5.43 3.12 30.62
#